data_AF-A0A547PEA8-F1
#
_entry.id   AF-A0A547PEA8-F1
#
_cell.length_a   1.000
_cell.length_b   1.000
_cell.length_c   1.000
_cell.angle_alpha   90.00
_cell.angle_beta   90.00
_cell.angle_gamma   90.00
#
_symmetry.space_group_name_H-M   'P 1'
#
loop_
_entity.id
_entity.type
_entity.pdbx_description
1 polymer ?
#
loop_
_entity_poly.entity_id
_entity_poly.type
_entity_poly.pdbx_seq_one_letter_code
_entity_poly.pdbx_strand_id
1 'polypeptide(L)'
;MELIIPFMLFLLETPLDDPSRAELTRHPFLFADEEQCQAAVQNFKTRPPLVTPEEPTQIKYFCQAVPQPPEYERLFSEMDAARRARIEAESE
;
A
#
# COMPACT_ATOMS: atom_id res chain seq x y z
N MET A 1 -1.03 27.15 -4.81
CA MET A 1 -0.80 26.16 -3.73
C MET A 1 -0.27 24.93 -4.41
N GLU A 2 0.98 24.55 -4.13
CA GLU A 2 1.50 23.25 -4.58
C GLU A 2 0.72 22.15 -3.84
N LEU A 3 0.17 21.20 -4.60
CA LEU A 3 -0.48 20.02 -4.03
C LEU A 3 0.61 19.15 -3.40
N ILE A 4 0.68 19.16 -2.07
CA ILE A 4 1.47 18.18 -1.34
C ILE A 4 0.65 16.89 -1.33
N ILE A 5 1.10 15.87 -2.06
CA ILE A 5 0.51 14.53 -2.06
C ILE A 5 1.30 13.71 -1.03
N PRO A 6 0.72 13.42 0.15
CA PRO A 6 1.45 12.70 1.18
C PRO A 6 1.67 11.25 0.75
N PHE A 7 2.80 10.68 1.16
CA PHE A 7 3.14 9.28 0.93
C PHE A 7 2.86 8.44 2.18
N MET A 8 2.53 7.18 1.97
CA MET A 8 2.31 6.21 3.04
C MET A 8 3.17 4.98 2.81
N LEU A 9 3.77 4.50 3.90
CA LEU A 9 4.57 3.30 3.90
C LEU A 9 3.70 2.08 4.21
N PHE A 10 3.79 1.06 3.35
CA PHE A 10 3.25 -0.27 3.58
C PHE A 10 4.39 -1.28 3.71
N LEU A 11 4.19 -2.26 4.58
CA LEU A 11 5.08 -3.38 4.83
C LEU A 11 4.32 -4.66 4.50
N LEU A 12 4.82 -5.44 3.55
CA LEU A 12 4.28 -6.77 3.22
C LEU A 12 5.23 -7.81 3.80
N GLU A 13 4.76 -8.53 4.79
CA GLU A 13 5.47 -9.65 5.40
C GLU A 13 4.92 -10.94 4.78
N THR A 14 5.80 -11.76 4.21
CA THR A 14 5.44 -13.02 3.55
C THR A 14 6.26 -14.15 4.15
N PRO A 15 5.65 -15.07 4.91
CA PRO A 15 6.33 -16.26 5.38
C PRO A 15 6.87 -17.05 4.18
N LEU A 16 8.12 -17.50 4.24
CA LEU A 16 8.70 -18.28 3.14
C LEU A 16 8.06 -19.66 3.02
N ASP A 17 7.60 -20.22 4.14
CA ASP A 17 7.07 -21.58 4.24
C ASP A 17 5.62 -21.66 3.77
N ASP A 18 4.86 -20.58 3.95
CA ASP A 18 3.48 -20.44 3.48
C ASP A 18 3.19 -19.01 2.99
N PRO A 19 3.38 -18.75 1.69
CA PRO A 19 3.12 -17.44 1.09
C PRO A 19 1.65 -17.00 1.17
N SER A 20 0.71 -17.91 1.45
CA SER A 20 -0.71 -17.57 1.54
C SER A 20 -1.05 -16.77 2.81
N ARG A 21 -0.16 -16.79 3.80
CA ARG A 21 -0.26 -16.05 5.06
C ARG A 21 0.38 -14.65 4.98
N ALA A 22 0.54 -14.10 3.78
CA ALA A 22 1.13 -12.78 3.63
C ALA A 22 0.27 -11.70 4.32
N GLU A 23 0.91 -10.87 5.14
CA GLU A 23 0.26 -9.78 5.86
C GLU A 23 0.76 -8.43 5.36
N LEU A 24 -0.18 -7.56 4.99
CA LEU A 24 0.10 -6.19 4.57
C LEU A 24 -0.23 -5.23 5.71
N THR A 25 0.80 -4.64 6.30
CA THR A 25 0.68 -3.68 7.39
C THR A 25 0.93 -2.25 6.90
N ARG A 26 0.06 -1.34 7.33
CA ARG A 26 0.17 0.09 7.05
C ARG A 26 0.94 0.79 8.16
N HIS A 27 1.94 1.59 7.80
CA HIS A 27 2.62 2.45 8.77
C HIS A 27 1.67 3.57 9.23
N PRO A 28 1.64 3.92 10.54
CA PRO A 28 0.65 4.86 11.07
C PRO A 28 0.87 6.30 10.61
N PHE A 29 2.10 6.66 10.22
CA PHE A 29 2.46 8.03 9.81
C PHE A 29 2.46 8.20 8.29
N LEU A 30 2.03 9.39 7.85
CA LEU A 30 2.18 9.90 6.49
C LEU A 30 3.50 10.68 6.36
N PHE A 31 4.08 10.64 5.16
CA PHE A 31 5.30 11.36 4.78
C PHE A 31 4.93 12.47 3.79
N ALA A 32 5.70 13.56 3.77
CA ALA A 32 5.38 14.69 2.89
C ALA A 32 5.63 14.38 1.40
N ASP A 33 6.60 13.51 1.13
CA ASP A 33 7.06 13.15 -0.20
C ASP A 33 7.60 11.70 -0.24
N GLU A 34 7.92 11.23 -1.44
CA GLU A 34 8.44 9.87 -1.65
C GLU A 34 9.82 9.67 -0.99
N GLU A 35 10.70 10.67 -1.05
CA GLU A 35 12.07 10.59 -0.53
C GLU A 35 12.06 10.35 0.98
N GLN A 36 11.23 11.09 1.72
CA GLN A 36 11.04 10.92 3.16
C GLN A 36 10.47 9.53 3.50
N CYS A 37 9.53 9.03 2.69
CA CYS A 37 9.00 7.68 2.87
C CYS A 37 10.09 6.61 2.65
N GLN A 38 10.88 6.73 1.58
CA GLN A 38 11.96 5.79 1.27
C GLN A 38 13.09 5.86 2.31
N ALA A 39 13.41 7.04 2.85
CA ALA A 39 14.35 7.19 3.95
C ALA A 39 13.86 6.46 5.21
N ALA A 40 12.55 6.53 5.50
CA ALA A 40 11.97 5.78 6.60
C ALA A 40 12.09 4.26 6.41
N VAL A 41 11.94 3.73 5.18
CA VAL A 41 12.14 2.30 4.87
C VAL A 41 13.52 1.81 5.33
N GLN A 42 14.58 2.59 5.13
CA GLN A 42 15.93 2.18 5.53
C GLN A 42 16.06 1.99 7.05
N ASN A 43 15.31 2.78 7.83
CA ASN A 43 15.24 2.63 9.29
C ASN A 43 14.45 1.38 9.72
N PHE A 44 13.55 0.88 8.88
CA PHE A 44 12.76 -0.33 9.16
C PHE A 44 13.41 -1.62 8.71
N LYS A 45 14.35 -1.59 7.76
CA LYS A 45 15.11 -2.77 7.33
C LYS A 45 15.96 -3.41 8.43
N THR A 46 16.24 -2.66 9.49
CA THR A 46 17.01 -3.13 10.65
C THR A 46 16.12 -3.60 11.81
N ARG A 47 14.79 -3.46 11.70
CA ARG A 47 13.85 -3.95 12.70
C ARG A 47 13.54 -5.43 12.45
N PRO A 48 13.42 -6.25 13.52
CA PRO A 48 12.93 -7.61 13.38
C PRO A 48 11.49 -7.60 12.80
N PRO A 49 11.10 -8.64 12.05
CA PRO A 49 9.72 -8.81 11.57
C PRO A 49 8.72 -8.76 12.73
N LEU A 50 7.52 -8.26 12.44
CA LEU A 50 6.40 -8.23 13.38
C LEU A 50 5.77 -9.61 13.53
N VAL A 51 5.84 -10.43 12.48
CA VAL A 51 5.50 -11.85 12.51
C VAL A 51 6.57 -12.59 13.30
N THR A 52 6.12 -13.49 14.17
CA THR A 52 6.91 -14.26 15.15
C THR A 52 8.31 -14.67 14.64
N PRO A 53 9.38 -14.53 15.45
CA PRO A 53 10.77 -14.73 15.04
C PRO A 53 11.16 -16.17 14.65
N GLU A 54 10.19 -17.09 14.64
CA GLU A 54 10.42 -18.52 14.43
C GLU A 54 10.41 -18.94 12.95
N GLU A 55 9.81 -18.14 12.06
CA GLU A 55 9.69 -18.46 10.63
C GLU A 55 10.45 -17.44 9.77
N PRO A 56 11.29 -17.89 8.81
CA PRO A 56 11.97 -16.98 7.91
C PRO A 56 10.93 -16.25 7.05
N THR A 57 10.94 -14.92 7.13
CA THR A 57 9.93 -14.04 6.51
C THR A 57 10.59 -13.11 5.51
N GLN A 58 10.04 -13.02 4.29
CA GLN A 58 10.42 -12.01 3.32
C GLN A 58 9.63 -10.73 3.60
N ILE A 59 10.32 -9.59 3.72
CA ILE A 59 9.68 -8.28 3.91
C ILE A 59 9.86 -7.44 2.65
N LYS A 60 8.76 -6.91 2.10
CA LYS A 60 8.75 -5.92 1.02
C LYS A 60 8.16 -4.60 1.54
N TYR A 61 8.74 -3.48 1.12
CA TYR A 61 8.31 -2.14 1.51
C TYR A 61 7.77 -1.39 0.30
N PHE A 62 6.67 -0.66 0.48
CA PHE A 62 6.06 0.14 -0.57
C PHE A 62 5.78 1.55 -0.07
N CYS A 63 6.29 2.55 -0.77
CA CYS A 63 5.92 3.95 -0.59
C CYS A 63 4.88 4.31 -1.64
N GLN A 64 3.64 4.54 -1.20
CA GLN A 64 2.54 4.84 -2.09
C GLN A 64 2.04 6.25 -1.83
N ALA A 65 1.87 7.02 -2.89
CA ALA A 65 1.18 8.30 -2.84
C ALA A 65 -0.25 8.05 -2.35
N VAL A 66 -0.68 8.79 -1.34
CA VAL A 66 -2.03 8.75 -0.82
C VAL A 66 -2.82 9.80 -1.58
N PRO A 67 -3.76 9.39 -2.45
CA PRO A 67 -4.59 10.35 -3.15
C PRO A 67 -5.35 11.18 -2.11
N GLN A 68 -5.48 12.49 -2.34
CA GLN A 68 -6.31 13.32 -1.47
C GLN A 68 -7.77 12.85 -1.54
N PRO A 69 -8.63 13.15 -0.54
CA PRO A 69 -10.03 12.74 -0.55
C PRO A 69 -10.78 12.97 -1.89
N PRO A 70 -10.57 14.09 -2.61
CA PRO A 70 -11.19 14.32 -3.92
C PRO A 70 -10.71 13.35 -5.01
N GLU A 71 -9.44 12.95 -4.98
CA GLU A 71 -8.88 11.97 -5.93
C GLU A 71 -9.35 10.55 -5.62
N TYR A 72 -9.60 10.25 -4.34
CA TYR A 72 -10.21 9.00 -3.90
C TYR A 72 -11.63 8.88 -4.43
N GLU A 73 -12.48 9.90 -4.24
CA GLU A 73 -13.84 9.93 -4.79
C GLU A 73 -13.87 9.74 -6.31
N ARG A 74 -12.93 10.39 -7.01
CA ARG A 74 -12.80 10.25 -8.47
C ARG A 74 -12.42 8.83 -8.88
N LEU A 75 -11.43 8.22 -8.22
CA LEU A 75 -10.97 6.86 -8.52
C LEU A 75 -12.09 5.82 -8.32
N PHE A 76 -12.83 5.91 -7.21
CA PHE A 76 -13.96 4.99 -6.95
C PHE A 76 -15.10 5.20 -7.95
N SER A 77 -15.39 6.45 -8.32
CA SER A 77 -16.39 6.75 -9.35
C SER A 77 -15.99 6.17 -10.73
N GLU A 78 -14.71 6.28 -11.11
CA GLU A 78 -14.18 5.70 -12.35
C GLU A 78 -14.23 4.17 -12.33
N MET A 79 -13.90 3.53 -11.20
CA MET A 79 -14.02 2.07 -11.02
C MET A 79 -15.46 1.58 -11.09
N ASP A 80 -16.40 2.29 -10.45
CA ASP A 80 -17.83 1.95 -10.49
C ASP A 80 -18.44 2.16 -11.89
N ALA A 81 -17.99 3.18 -12.62
CA ALA A 81 -18.35 3.38 -14.02
C ALA A 81 -17.84 2.23 -14.91
N ALA A 82 -16.57 1.84 -14.75
CA ALA A 82 -15.98 0.72 -15.50
C ALA A 82 -16.67 -0.61 -15.18
N ARG A 83 -17.04 -0.83 -13.91
CA ARG A 83 -17.80 -2.02 -13.49
C ARG A 83 -19.19 -2.07 -14.12
N ARG A 84 -19.92 -0.94 -14.14
CA ARG A 84 -21.23 -0.85 -14.79
C ARG A 84 -21.15 -1.12 -16.29
N ALA A 85 -20.20 -0.50 -16.98
CA ALA A 85 -19.98 -0.71 -18.40
C ALA A 85 -19.68 -2.18 -18.75
N ARG A 86 -18.94 -2.89 -17.88
CA ARG A 86 -18.69 -4.33 -18.04
C ARG A 86 -19.95 -5.17 -17.86
N ILE A 87 -20.76 -4.88 -16.84
CA ILE A 87 -22.01 -5.62 -16.58
C ILE A 87 -23.00 -5.40 -17.73
N GLU A 88 -23.10 -4.19 -18.26
CA GLU A 88 -23.94 -3.87 -19.41
C GLU A 88 -23.46 -4.61 -20.68
N ALA A 89 -22.15 -4.64 -20.92
CA ALA A 89 -21.57 -5.37 -22.05
C ALA A 89 -21.67 -6.91 -21.95
N GLU A 90 -21.80 -7.46 -20.73
CA GLU A 90 -22.01 -8.89 -20.49
C GLU A 90 -23.51 -9.29 -20.50
N SER A 91 -24.42 -8.30 -20.56
CA SER A 91 -25.89 -8.49 -20.54
C SER A 91 -26.54 -8.38 -21.93
N GLU A 92 -25.75 -8.19 -22.98
CA GLU A 92 -26.17 -8.05 -24.39
C GLU A 92 -25.82 -9.30 -25.22
#